data_AF-A0A832H8H0-F1
#
_entry.id   AF-A0A832H8H0-F1
#
_cell.length_a   1.000
_cell.length_b   1.000
_cell.length_c   1.000
_cell.angle_alpha   90.00
_cell.angle_beta   90.00
_cell.angle_gamma   90.00
#
_symmetry.space_group_name_H-M   'P 1'
#
loop_
_entity.id
_entity.type
_entity.pdbx_description
1 polymer ?
#
loop_
_entity_poly.entity_id
_entity_poly.type
_entity_poly.pdbx_seq_one_letter_code
_entity_poly.pdbx_strand_id
1 'polypeptide(L)'
;MGVFSKRVRHAAPPSAADSNRSWRRAGRFRSCAGRRGGQFGGMVMRRVFCLCGVMLLCGSTILPAQEAVPEGTKARWFGHAFVYLVSKSGVRIAVNPFTEGTVDYPLPERLPAEIVLISSEAPDYSGGQHIFGLPQVFRSLAGVGANRANGIPFRGINTWRDAEGGKRLGRNTVYQLEVDGLRYVHLGTLGHPLSSKDVSAIGRADVLFLPVGTQELSQREILRNAELLEAKWIVPLAYGTEPSRRLGLRPLADLDFGKLAVKKHEASEFVFVKSALPEAPTVLVLKEPAGL
;
A
#
# COMPACT_ATOMS: atom_id res chain seq x y z
N MET A 1 31.94 4.06 58.06
CA MET A 1 31.82 3.55 56.67
C MET A 1 31.39 4.72 55.78
N GLY A 2 32.29 5.19 54.93
CA GLY A 2 32.12 6.44 54.17
C GLY A 2 31.22 6.29 52.95
N VAL A 3 30.37 7.29 52.73
CA VAL A 3 29.45 7.40 51.59
C VAL A 3 30.17 8.15 50.46
N PHE A 4 30.52 7.43 49.39
CA PHE A 4 31.11 8.02 48.18
C PHE A 4 30.01 8.36 47.16
N SER A 5 29.71 9.66 47.03
CA SER A 5 28.88 10.23 45.96
C SER A 5 29.72 10.40 44.70
N LYS A 6 29.49 9.56 43.67
CA LYS A 6 30.03 9.80 42.32
C LYS A 6 29.04 10.65 41.51
N ARG A 7 29.38 11.92 41.31
CA ARG A 7 28.75 12.80 40.32
C ARG A 7 29.19 12.37 38.91
N VAL A 8 28.24 11.91 38.09
CA VAL A 8 28.44 11.72 36.65
C VAL A 8 28.21 13.07 35.96
N ARG A 9 29.21 13.55 35.22
CA ARG A 9 29.10 14.77 34.41
C ARG A 9 28.44 14.42 33.07
N HIS A 10 27.35 15.10 32.73
CA HIS A 10 26.74 15.03 31.41
C HIS A 10 27.56 15.84 30.41
N ALA A 11 27.94 15.20 29.30
CA ALA A 11 28.51 15.87 28.13
C ALA A 11 27.37 16.44 27.26
N ALA A 12 27.50 17.69 26.85
CA ALA A 12 26.58 18.36 25.93
C ALA A 12 26.82 17.91 24.47
N PRO A 13 25.78 17.83 23.62
CA PRO A 13 25.94 17.49 22.21
C PRO A 13 26.48 18.69 21.38
N PRO A 14 27.28 18.45 20.33
CA PRO A 14 27.77 19.51 19.45
C PRO A 14 26.67 20.03 18.51
N SER A 15 26.69 21.34 18.27
CA SER A 15 25.76 22.12 17.45
C SER A 15 25.94 21.89 15.95
N ALA A 16 24.81 21.93 15.24
CA ALA A 16 24.73 21.91 13.78
C ALA A 16 25.20 23.24 13.16
N ALA A 17 26.39 23.22 12.54
CA ALA A 17 26.80 24.17 11.51
C ALA A 17 27.97 23.56 10.75
N ASP A 18 27.76 23.29 9.46
CA ASP A 18 28.77 23.14 8.38
C ASP A 18 28.48 21.95 7.45
N SER A 19 27.79 22.24 6.35
CA SER A 19 28.05 21.59 5.05
C SER A 19 27.15 22.22 3.98
N ASN A 20 27.47 23.46 3.62
CA ASN A 20 26.91 24.10 2.44
C ASN A 20 28.05 24.63 1.56
N ARG A 21 28.61 23.76 0.70
CA ARG A 21 29.45 24.16 -0.45
C ARG A 21 29.78 22.98 -1.35
N SER A 22 29.86 23.28 -2.65
CA SER A 22 30.02 22.39 -3.82
C SER A 22 28.72 21.65 -4.16
N TRP A 23 28.05 21.87 -5.29
CA TRP A 23 28.56 21.98 -6.66
C TRP A 23 27.72 22.97 -7.49
N ARG A 24 28.34 24.07 -7.94
CA ARG A 24 27.89 24.90 -9.06
C ARG A 24 28.86 24.69 -10.21
N ARG A 25 28.38 24.18 -11.33
CA ARG A 25 28.89 24.25 -12.73
C ARG A 25 28.16 23.12 -13.48
N ALA A 26 27.73 23.22 -14.72
CA ALA A 26 27.51 24.28 -15.69
C ALA A 26 26.75 23.55 -16.81
N GLY A 27 25.71 24.15 -17.39
CA GLY A 27 24.93 23.47 -18.43
C GLY A 27 23.81 24.34 -18.98
N ARG A 28 24.18 25.49 -19.56
CA ARG A 28 23.27 26.26 -20.42
C ARG A 28 23.21 25.55 -21.78
N PHE A 29 22.06 24.98 -22.14
CA PHE A 29 21.73 24.75 -23.55
C PHE A 29 20.77 25.85 -24.00
N ARG A 30 21.26 26.66 -24.95
CA ARG A 30 20.50 27.72 -25.60
C ARG A 30 19.55 27.11 -26.63
N SER A 31 18.33 27.62 -26.66
CA SER A 31 17.40 27.44 -27.76
C SER A 31 17.85 28.26 -28.98
N CYS A 32 17.71 27.69 -30.17
CA CYS A 32 17.74 28.42 -31.43
C CYS A 32 16.38 28.23 -32.11
N ALA A 33 15.57 29.28 -32.10
CA ALA A 33 14.41 29.44 -32.95
C ALA A 33 14.84 30.21 -34.21
N GLY A 34 14.73 29.57 -35.38
CA GLY A 34 14.97 30.18 -36.69
C GLY A 34 13.66 30.33 -37.46
N ARG A 35 13.44 31.54 -38.00
CA ARG A 35 12.24 32.04 -38.69
C ARG A 35 12.25 31.74 -40.20
N ARG A 36 11.03 31.57 -40.73
CA ARG A 36 10.45 32.06 -42.01
C ARG A 36 11.02 31.60 -43.37
N GLY A 37 10.08 31.23 -44.25
CA GLY A 37 9.95 31.82 -45.59
C GLY A 37 9.81 30.82 -46.74
N GLY A 38 8.71 30.90 -47.50
CA GLY A 38 8.60 30.24 -48.81
C GLY A 38 7.18 29.94 -49.27
N GLN A 39 6.50 30.91 -49.88
CA GLN A 39 5.33 30.73 -50.76
C GLN A 39 5.82 30.52 -52.20
N PHE A 40 5.18 29.63 -52.97
CA PHE A 40 4.93 29.61 -54.43
C PHE A 40 4.11 28.31 -54.68
N GLY A 41 3.05 28.18 -55.48
CA GLY A 41 2.44 29.02 -56.51
C GLY A 41 2.00 28.10 -57.67
N GLY A 42 0.67 27.90 -57.84
CA GLY A 42 -0.01 27.40 -59.06
C GLY A 42 0.17 25.92 -59.45
N MET A 43 -0.60 25.31 -60.36
CA MET A 43 -1.90 25.58 -61.01
C MET A 43 -2.19 24.35 -61.89
N VAL A 44 -3.38 23.72 -61.71
CA VAL A 44 -4.30 23.13 -62.73
C VAL A 44 -3.78 22.11 -63.77
N MET A 45 -4.46 20.94 -63.86
CA MET A 45 -5.30 20.50 -65.01
C MET A 45 -5.27 18.98 -65.33
N ARG A 46 -6.47 18.37 -65.30
CA ARG A 46 -7.01 17.25 -66.12
C ARG A 46 -6.26 15.92 -66.30
N ARG A 47 -6.96 14.81 -65.97
CA ARG A 47 -7.57 13.80 -66.90
C ARG A 47 -8.08 12.60 -66.06
N VAL A 48 -9.39 12.39 -65.95
CA VAL A 48 -10.25 11.48 -66.76
C VAL A 48 -9.93 9.99 -66.58
N PHE A 49 -10.86 9.32 -65.89
CA PHE A 49 -11.33 7.92 -66.00
C PHE A 49 -10.30 6.78 -66.12
N CYS A 50 -10.27 5.92 -65.09
CA CYS A 50 -10.33 4.47 -65.30
C CYS A 50 -11.08 3.81 -64.14
N LEU A 51 -12.33 3.40 -64.40
CA LEU A 51 -13.13 2.53 -63.55
C LEU A 51 -12.56 1.12 -63.66
N CYS A 52 -11.68 0.74 -62.72
CA CYS A 52 -11.39 -0.65 -62.45
C CYS A 52 -12.10 -1.03 -61.15
N GLY A 53 -13.16 -1.83 -61.29
CA GLY A 53 -13.85 -2.44 -60.17
C GLY A 53 -12.89 -3.34 -59.39
N VAL A 54 -12.41 -2.85 -58.26
CA VAL A 54 -11.82 -3.69 -57.22
C VAL A 54 -13.00 -4.11 -56.34
N MET A 55 -13.43 -5.36 -56.50
CA MET A 55 -14.21 -6.06 -55.47
C MET A 55 -13.33 -6.08 -54.21
N LEU A 56 -13.51 -5.08 -53.35
CA LEU A 56 -13.07 -5.15 -51.97
C LEU A 56 -13.95 -6.19 -51.30
N LEU A 57 -13.45 -7.43 -51.30
CA LEU A 57 -13.79 -8.41 -50.29
C LEU A 57 -13.63 -7.70 -48.95
N CYS A 58 -14.76 -7.33 -48.37
CA CYS A 58 -14.87 -6.79 -47.03
C CYS A 58 -14.47 -7.94 -46.10
N GLY A 59 -13.16 -8.17 -45.99
CA GLY A 59 -12.60 -9.05 -45.00
C GLY A 59 -13.00 -8.44 -43.67
N SER A 60 -13.97 -9.06 -43.02
CA SER A 60 -14.29 -8.83 -41.62
C SER A 60 -13.01 -9.10 -40.84
N THR A 61 -12.17 -8.07 -40.68
CA THR A 61 -11.09 -8.09 -39.71
C THR A 61 -11.79 -8.17 -38.38
N ILE A 62 -11.91 -9.41 -37.87
CA ILE A 62 -12.25 -9.67 -36.49
C ILE A 62 -11.19 -8.92 -35.69
N LEU A 63 -11.58 -7.76 -35.15
CA LEU A 63 -10.76 -7.04 -34.20
C LEU A 63 -10.47 -8.06 -33.08
N PRO A 64 -9.21 -8.22 -32.65
CA PRO A 64 -8.91 -9.11 -31.54
C PRO A 64 -9.80 -8.69 -30.37
N ALA A 65 -10.51 -9.66 -29.80
CA ALA A 65 -11.30 -9.46 -28.60
C ALA A 65 -10.39 -8.76 -27.58
N GLN A 66 -10.78 -7.53 -27.23
CA GLN A 66 -10.05 -6.72 -26.28
C GLN A 66 -9.96 -7.55 -24.99
N GLU A 67 -8.75 -7.98 -24.62
CA GLU A 67 -8.54 -8.74 -23.38
C GLU A 67 -9.24 -8.00 -22.26
N ALA A 68 -10.14 -8.68 -21.57
CA ALA A 68 -10.95 -8.10 -20.51
C ALA A 68 -10.02 -7.40 -19.51
N VAL A 69 -10.18 -6.09 -19.37
CA VAL A 69 -9.47 -5.31 -18.35
C VAL A 69 -9.68 -6.02 -17.03
N PRO A 70 -8.62 -6.38 -16.28
CA PRO A 70 -8.78 -7.11 -15.03
C PRO A 70 -9.78 -6.37 -14.13
N GLU A 71 -10.86 -7.06 -13.77
CA GLU A 71 -12.04 -6.45 -13.14
C GLU A 71 -11.85 -6.06 -11.67
N GLY A 72 -10.62 -6.03 -11.15
CA GLY A 72 -10.37 -5.73 -9.74
C GLY A 72 -9.03 -5.09 -9.42
N THR A 73 -8.86 -4.76 -8.15
CA THR A 73 -7.58 -4.38 -7.58
C THR A 73 -6.81 -5.65 -7.23
N LYS A 74 -5.59 -5.78 -7.74
CA LYS A 74 -4.69 -6.86 -7.33
C LYS A 74 -4.05 -6.48 -5.99
N ALA A 75 -4.19 -7.35 -5.00
CA ALA A 75 -3.49 -7.23 -3.73
C ALA A 75 -2.46 -8.35 -3.63
N ARG A 76 -1.25 -8.01 -3.19
CA ARG A 76 -0.19 -8.96 -2.87
C ARG A 76 0.26 -8.74 -1.43
N TRP A 77 0.32 -9.82 -0.67
CA TRP A 77 0.99 -9.85 0.62
C TRP A 77 2.47 -10.14 0.39
N PHE A 78 3.34 -9.27 0.89
CA PHE A 78 4.80 -9.45 0.85
C PHE A 78 5.36 -10.01 2.17
N GLY A 79 4.49 -10.30 3.14
CA GLY A 79 4.87 -10.80 4.44
C GLY A 79 4.59 -9.78 5.55
N HIS A 80 4.52 -10.26 6.79
CA HIS A 80 4.22 -9.43 7.95
C HIS A 80 2.95 -8.58 7.74
N ALA A 81 3.03 -7.25 7.88
CA ALA A 81 1.96 -6.30 7.58
C ALA A 81 2.08 -5.66 6.18
N PHE A 82 3.03 -6.07 5.35
CA PHE A 82 3.25 -5.43 4.06
C PHE A 82 2.25 -5.94 3.01
N VAL A 83 1.31 -5.07 2.65
CA VAL A 83 0.39 -5.27 1.53
C VAL A 83 0.73 -4.31 0.39
N TYR A 84 0.69 -4.83 -0.82
CA TYR A 84 0.91 -4.08 -2.04
C TYR A 84 -0.31 -4.18 -2.95
N LEU A 85 -0.95 -3.04 -3.20
CA LEU A 85 -2.14 -2.94 -4.06
C LEU A 85 -1.74 -2.38 -5.42
N VAL A 86 -2.35 -2.93 -6.47
CA VAL A 86 -2.28 -2.42 -7.83
C VAL A 86 -3.71 -2.21 -8.32
N SER A 87 -4.08 -0.95 -8.53
CA SER A 87 -5.39 -0.60 -9.09
C SER A 87 -5.53 -1.05 -10.53
N LYS A 88 -6.76 -1.08 -11.05
CA LYS A 88 -7.04 -1.31 -12.48
C LYS A 88 -6.30 -0.36 -13.41
N SER A 89 -6.11 0.88 -12.97
CA SER A 89 -5.40 1.93 -13.71
C SER A 89 -3.87 1.82 -13.62
N GLY A 90 -3.34 0.84 -12.87
CA GLY A 90 -1.91 0.61 -12.71
C GLY A 90 -1.23 1.38 -11.58
N VAL A 91 -1.96 2.20 -10.80
CA VAL A 91 -1.42 2.86 -9.61
C VAL A 91 -1.06 1.82 -8.55
N ARG A 92 0.19 1.88 -8.04
CA ARG A 92 0.76 0.94 -7.07
C ARG A 92 0.88 1.59 -5.70
N ILE A 93 0.40 0.88 -4.68
CA ILE A 93 0.29 1.37 -3.31
C ILE A 93 0.97 0.36 -2.39
N ALA A 94 2.03 0.77 -1.72
CA ALA A 94 2.68 -0.01 -0.69
C ALA A 94 2.18 0.43 0.70
N VAL A 95 1.65 -0.50 1.48
CA VAL A 95 1.17 -0.24 2.85
C VAL A 95 2.00 -1.06 3.82
N ASN A 96 2.66 -0.40 4.77
CA ASN A 96 3.58 -0.97 5.75
C ASN A 96 4.70 -1.86 5.16
N PRO A 97 5.51 -1.36 4.19
CA PRO A 97 6.76 -2.04 3.87
C PRO A 97 7.61 -2.19 5.13
N PHE A 98 8.29 -3.32 5.29
CA PHE A 98 9.19 -3.57 6.41
C PHE A 98 10.63 -3.16 6.07
N THR A 99 11.40 -2.78 7.08
CA THR A 99 12.83 -2.48 6.91
C THR A 99 13.63 -3.78 6.79
N GLU A 100 14.66 -3.79 5.94
CA GLU A 100 15.55 -4.94 5.80
C GLU A 100 16.16 -5.34 7.16
N GLY A 101 16.21 -6.65 7.43
CA GLY A 101 16.72 -7.21 8.68
C GLY A 101 15.72 -7.28 9.84
N THR A 102 14.55 -6.62 9.75
CA THR A 102 13.53 -6.73 10.82
C THR A 102 12.75 -8.04 10.72
N VAL A 103 12.52 -8.52 9.49
CA VAL A 103 11.89 -9.79 9.13
C VAL A 103 12.60 -10.37 7.91
N ASP A 104 12.44 -11.67 7.67
CA ASP A 104 13.19 -12.41 6.63
C ASP A 104 12.34 -12.75 5.40
N TYR A 105 11.24 -12.03 5.16
CA TYR A 105 10.42 -12.25 3.97
C TYR A 105 11.13 -11.74 2.70
N PRO A 106 10.93 -12.41 1.55
CA PRO A 106 11.54 -11.99 0.29
C PRO A 106 10.92 -10.68 -0.22
N LEU A 107 11.78 -9.74 -0.64
CA LEU A 107 11.38 -8.51 -1.32
C LEU A 107 12.09 -8.37 -2.67
N PRO A 108 11.41 -7.92 -3.73
CA PRO A 108 12.07 -7.55 -4.98
C PRO A 108 12.99 -6.33 -4.78
N GLU A 109 14.22 -6.39 -5.30
CA GLU A 109 15.23 -5.32 -5.15
C GLU A 109 14.76 -3.93 -5.64
N ARG A 110 13.88 -3.91 -6.65
CA ARG A 110 13.41 -2.67 -7.29
C ARG A 110 11.89 -2.62 -7.34
N LEU A 111 11.22 -2.92 -6.23
CA LEU A 111 9.76 -2.83 -6.14
C LEU A 111 9.30 -1.36 -6.22
N PRO A 112 8.65 -0.91 -7.31
CA PRO A 112 8.24 0.48 -7.44
C PRO A 112 6.89 0.73 -6.74
N ALA A 113 6.63 1.95 -6.29
CA ALA A 113 5.28 2.37 -5.93
C ALA A 113 5.05 3.86 -6.18
N GLU A 114 3.80 4.24 -6.39
CA GLU A 114 3.36 5.63 -6.49
C GLU A 114 3.02 6.21 -5.11
N ILE A 115 2.56 5.37 -4.19
CA ILE A 115 2.09 5.76 -2.86
C ILE A 115 2.68 4.79 -1.83
N VAL A 116 3.21 5.32 -0.74
CA VAL A 116 3.66 4.53 0.42
C VAL A 116 2.92 5.01 1.67
N LEU A 117 2.26 4.10 2.36
CA LEU A 117 1.54 4.36 3.59
C LEU A 117 2.20 3.61 4.75
N ILE A 118 2.64 4.35 5.77
CA ILE A 118 3.31 3.81 6.96
C ILE A 118 2.44 4.09 8.18
N SER A 119 1.95 3.02 8.82
CA SER A 119 1.03 3.10 9.96
C SER A 119 1.74 3.41 11.27
N SER A 120 2.99 2.97 11.41
CA SER A 120 3.80 3.06 12.62
C SER A 120 5.26 3.32 12.26
N GLU A 121 5.97 4.04 13.13
CA GLU A 121 7.41 4.29 13.01
C GLU A 121 8.26 3.14 13.57
N ALA A 122 7.63 2.03 13.99
CA ALA A 122 8.35 0.81 14.34
C ALA A 122 9.07 0.23 13.09
N PRO A 123 10.32 -0.25 13.20
CA PRO A 123 11.15 -0.62 12.05
C PRO A 123 10.52 -1.68 11.11
N ASP A 124 9.80 -2.63 11.68
CA ASP A 124 9.09 -3.71 10.98
C ASP A 124 7.86 -3.25 10.17
N TYR A 125 7.51 -1.96 10.24
CA TYR A 125 6.38 -1.37 9.50
C TYR A 125 6.75 -0.13 8.67
N SER A 126 8.00 0.34 8.74
CA SER A 126 8.42 1.67 8.25
C SER A 126 9.53 1.65 7.18
N GLY A 127 9.65 0.55 6.44
CA GLY A 127 10.65 0.32 5.38
C GLY A 127 10.41 1.06 4.06
N GLY A 128 9.84 2.26 4.09
CA GLY A 128 9.50 3.02 2.87
C GLY A 128 10.72 3.35 1.99
N GLN A 129 11.92 3.39 2.56
CA GLN A 129 13.19 3.61 1.85
C GLN A 129 13.55 2.51 0.85
N HIS A 130 12.98 1.31 0.98
CA HIS A 130 13.23 0.19 0.07
C HIS A 130 12.35 0.23 -1.17
N ILE A 131 11.38 1.14 -1.22
CA ILE A 131 10.48 1.30 -2.36
C ILE A 131 11.20 2.11 -3.45
N PHE A 132 11.29 1.51 -4.64
CA PHE A 132 11.98 2.10 -5.78
C PHE A 132 11.17 3.23 -6.43
N GLY A 133 11.86 4.24 -6.96
CA GLY A 133 11.24 5.39 -7.62
C GLY A 133 11.09 6.60 -6.69
N LEU A 134 10.03 7.39 -6.90
CA LEU A 134 9.73 8.60 -6.15
C LEU A 134 8.29 8.56 -5.61
N PRO A 135 7.97 7.67 -4.66
CA PRO A 135 6.63 7.56 -4.11
C PRO A 135 6.25 8.80 -3.30
N GLN A 136 4.95 9.11 -3.25
CA GLN A 136 4.39 9.98 -2.22
C GLN A 136 4.27 9.19 -0.92
N VAL A 137 5.04 9.57 0.10
CA VAL A 137 5.11 8.84 1.38
C VAL A 137 4.27 9.55 2.44
N PHE A 138 3.33 8.82 3.03
CA PHE A 138 2.51 9.25 4.17
C PHE A 138 2.84 8.38 5.37
N ARG A 139 3.32 9.00 6.44
CA ARG A 139 3.80 8.29 7.63
C ARG A 139 3.25 8.90 8.90
N SER A 140 2.77 8.04 9.81
CA SER A 140 2.26 8.44 11.12
C SER A 140 1.28 9.62 11.01
N LEU A 141 1.45 10.68 11.82
CA LEU A 141 0.59 11.87 11.82
C LEU A 141 0.48 12.57 10.46
N ALA A 142 1.50 12.49 9.60
CA ALA A 142 1.44 13.13 8.28
C ALA A 142 0.43 12.45 7.34
N GLY A 143 0.04 11.21 7.64
CA GLY A 143 -1.01 10.49 6.91
C GLY A 143 -2.43 10.69 7.46
N VAL A 144 -2.58 11.32 8.64
CA VAL A 144 -3.88 11.48 9.31
C VAL A 144 -4.74 12.52 8.61
N GLY A 145 -6.04 12.25 8.51
CA GLY A 145 -7.00 13.10 7.80
C GLY A 145 -7.27 12.62 6.37
N ALA A 146 -8.06 13.39 5.63
CA ALA A 146 -8.40 13.09 4.24
C ALA A 146 -7.24 13.47 3.32
N ASN A 147 -6.84 12.55 2.46
CA ASN A 147 -5.71 12.69 1.55
C ASN A 147 -6.08 12.17 0.15
N ARG A 148 -5.28 12.57 -0.84
CA ARG A 148 -5.36 12.05 -2.21
C ARG A 148 -3.96 12.05 -2.82
N ALA A 149 -3.56 10.93 -3.41
CA ALA A 149 -2.31 10.80 -4.14
C ALA A 149 -2.53 9.95 -5.38
N ASN A 150 -1.96 10.35 -6.52
CA ASN A 150 -2.08 9.64 -7.80
C ASN A 150 -3.53 9.22 -8.14
N GLY A 151 -4.50 10.11 -7.89
CA GLY A 151 -5.92 9.85 -8.12
C GLY A 151 -6.63 9.04 -7.03
N ILE A 152 -5.91 8.32 -6.17
CA ILE A 152 -6.46 7.47 -5.12
C ILE A 152 -6.80 8.31 -3.87
N PRO A 153 -8.08 8.39 -3.46
CA PRO A 153 -8.46 8.99 -2.19
C PRO A 153 -8.24 7.99 -1.05
N PHE A 154 -7.72 8.50 0.07
CA PHE A 154 -7.56 7.72 1.29
C PHE A 154 -7.67 8.61 2.53
N ARG A 155 -7.85 7.98 3.69
CA ARG A 155 -7.90 8.65 4.98
C ARG A 155 -7.01 7.93 5.97
N GLY A 156 -6.20 8.69 6.72
CA GLY A 156 -5.54 8.18 7.91
C GLY A 156 -6.36 8.49 9.16
N ILE A 157 -6.50 7.51 10.05
CA ILE A 157 -7.20 7.64 11.34
C ILE A 157 -6.19 7.34 12.44
N ASN A 158 -5.96 8.32 13.32
CA ASN A 158 -5.04 8.16 14.44
C ASN A 158 -5.61 7.20 15.49
N THR A 159 -4.86 6.15 15.77
CA THR A 159 -5.12 5.10 16.77
C THR A 159 -3.80 4.79 17.50
N TRP A 160 -3.78 3.73 18.30
CA TRP A 160 -2.61 3.40 19.13
C TRP A 160 -2.20 1.95 18.99
N ARG A 161 -0.93 1.69 19.31
CA ARG A 161 -0.36 0.34 19.33
C ARG A 161 -0.54 -0.38 20.66
N ASP A 162 -1.18 0.26 21.61
CA ASP A 162 -1.46 -0.27 22.94
C ASP A 162 -2.77 0.34 23.47
N ALA A 163 -3.33 -0.28 24.51
CA ALA A 163 -4.53 0.21 25.19
C ALA A 163 -4.30 1.46 26.07
N GLU A 164 -3.05 1.92 26.22
CA GLU A 164 -2.65 3.02 27.09
C GLU A 164 -2.50 4.35 26.36
N GLY A 165 -3.01 4.44 25.13
CA GLY A 165 -2.93 5.65 24.30
C GLY A 165 -1.55 5.87 23.68
N GLY A 166 -0.83 4.79 23.37
CA GLY A 166 0.47 4.80 22.73
C GLY A 166 1.64 5.06 23.66
N LYS A 167 1.43 4.96 24.99
CA LYS A 167 2.49 5.22 25.98
C LYS A 167 3.62 4.19 25.93
N ARG A 168 3.32 2.95 25.54
CA ARG A 168 4.29 1.84 25.55
C ARG A 168 4.81 1.52 24.16
N LEU A 169 3.91 1.44 23.17
CA LEU A 169 4.23 0.99 21.82
C LEU A 169 4.09 2.09 20.77
N GLY A 170 3.56 3.25 21.15
CA GLY A 170 3.46 4.41 20.27
C GLY A 170 2.17 4.46 19.45
N ARG A 171 2.22 5.30 18.41
CA ARG A 171 1.07 5.60 17.55
C ARG A 171 0.87 4.56 16.46
N ASN A 172 -0.38 4.44 16.04
CA ASN A 172 -0.78 3.72 14.84
C ASN A 172 -1.67 4.63 13.97
N THR A 173 -1.55 4.52 12.65
CA THR A 173 -2.47 5.16 11.70
C THR A 173 -3.18 4.08 10.91
N VAL A 174 -4.48 3.95 11.13
CA VAL A 174 -5.33 3.11 10.27
C VAL A 174 -5.47 3.83 8.93
N TYR A 175 -5.27 3.12 7.82
CA TYR A 175 -5.49 3.67 6.48
C TYR A 175 -6.74 3.07 5.85
N GLN A 176 -7.66 3.93 5.45
CA GLN A 176 -8.84 3.58 4.66
C GLN A 176 -8.65 4.14 3.24
N LEU A 177 -8.63 3.28 2.22
CA LEU A 177 -8.43 3.65 0.83
C LEU A 177 -9.68 3.32 0.02
N GLU A 178 -9.97 4.10 -1.01
CA GLU A 178 -10.98 3.74 -2.02
C GLU A 178 -10.29 3.49 -3.35
N VAL A 179 -10.30 2.23 -3.81
CA VAL A 179 -9.60 1.79 -5.03
C VAL A 179 -10.58 0.93 -5.83
N ASP A 180 -10.74 1.22 -7.12
CA ASP A 180 -11.61 0.47 -8.03
C ASP A 180 -13.05 0.24 -7.54
N GLY A 181 -13.58 1.20 -6.78
CA GLY A 181 -14.93 1.18 -6.21
C GLY A 181 -15.10 0.32 -4.96
N LEU A 182 -14.00 -0.18 -4.39
CA LEU A 182 -13.90 -0.93 -3.14
C LEU A 182 -13.22 -0.11 -2.06
N ARG A 183 -13.63 -0.34 -0.80
CA ARG A 183 -13.02 0.25 0.39
C ARG A 183 -12.08 -0.73 1.07
N TYR A 184 -10.79 -0.42 1.02
CA TYR A 184 -9.73 -1.17 1.70
C TYR A 184 -9.42 -0.51 3.04
N VAL A 185 -9.36 -1.30 4.11
CA VAL A 185 -8.97 -0.81 5.44
C VAL A 185 -7.77 -1.61 5.91
N HIS A 186 -6.66 -0.91 6.16
CA HIS A 186 -5.48 -1.47 6.77
C HIS A 186 -5.36 -0.98 8.21
N LEU A 187 -5.59 -1.87 9.18
CA LEU A 187 -5.57 -1.51 10.60
C LEU A 187 -4.17 -1.27 11.16
N GLY A 188 -3.12 -1.53 10.37
CA GLY A 188 -1.75 -1.21 10.73
C GLY A 188 -1.28 -2.12 11.86
N THR A 189 -0.98 -1.53 13.01
CA THR A 189 -0.50 -2.18 14.23
C THR A 189 -1.41 -1.89 15.42
N LEU A 190 -2.72 -1.81 15.15
CA LEU A 190 -3.73 -1.54 16.17
C LEU A 190 -3.55 -2.46 17.39
N GLY A 191 -3.39 -1.87 18.56
CA GLY A 191 -3.21 -2.59 19.83
C GLY A 191 -4.28 -2.28 20.87
N HIS A 192 -5.45 -1.83 20.43
CA HIS A 192 -6.61 -1.63 21.30
C HIS A 192 -7.92 -1.88 20.54
N PRO A 193 -9.03 -2.21 21.23
CA PRO A 193 -10.33 -2.32 20.59
C PRO A 193 -10.74 -0.99 19.94
N LEU A 194 -11.39 -1.05 18.79
CA LEU A 194 -11.90 0.16 18.14
C LEU A 194 -13.03 0.78 18.97
N SER A 195 -12.90 2.07 19.26
CA SER A 195 -13.99 2.84 19.88
C SER A 195 -15.07 3.16 18.86
N SER A 196 -16.25 3.58 19.31
CA SER A 196 -17.32 4.06 18.42
C SER A 196 -16.86 5.22 17.54
N LYS A 197 -15.97 6.07 18.05
CA LYS A 197 -15.35 7.16 17.29
C LYS A 197 -14.44 6.62 16.19
N ASP A 198 -13.63 5.61 16.47
CA ASP A 198 -12.75 5.00 15.46
C ASP A 198 -13.57 4.32 14.37
N VAL A 199 -14.58 3.53 14.76
CA VAL A 199 -15.50 2.86 13.83
C VAL A 199 -16.21 3.87 12.93
N SER A 200 -16.71 4.97 13.50
CA SER A 200 -17.36 6.03 12.72
C SER A 200 -16.39 6.72 11.75
N ALA A 201 -15.13 6.91 12.13
CA ALA A 201 -14.11 7.55 11.30
C ALA A 201 -13.58 6.63 10.17
N ILE A 202 -13.48 5.32 10.43
CA ILE A 202 -13.03 4.31 9.46
C ILE A 202 -14.17 3.95 8.48
N GLY A 203 -15.37 3.74 9.01
CA GLY A 203 -16.52 3.23 8.26
C GLY A 203 -16.40 1.74 7.95
N ARG A 204 -17.20 1.27 6.97
CA ARG A 204 -17.25 -0.13 6.55
C ARG A 204 -15.95 -0.56 5.85
N ALA A 205 -15.66 -1.85 5.79
CA ALA A 205 -14.54 -2.39 5.01
C ALA A 205 -15.03 -3.43 4.00
N ASP A 206 -14.79 -3.22 2.71
CA ASP A 206 -15.00 -4.29 1.73
C ASP A 206 -13.85 -5.30 1.81
N VAL A 207 -12.63 -4.81 2.04
CA VAL A 207 -11.45 -5.63 2.30
C VAL A 207 -10.74 -5.09 3.53
N LEU A 208 -10.70 -5.89 4.59
CA LEU A 208 -10.04 -5.57 5.85
C LEU A 208 -8.72 -6.32 5.95
N PHE A 209 -7.62 -5.60 6.04
CA PHE A 209 -6.31 -6.11 6.42
C PHE A 209 -6.18 -6.01 7.95
N LEU A 210 -6.30 -7.15 8.61
CA LEU A 210 -6.47 -7.28 10.05
C LEU A 210 -5.18 -7.80 10.70
N PRO A 211 -4.43 -7.01 11.48
CA PRO A 211 -3.29 -7.52 12.23
C PRO A 211 -3.79 -8.44 13.34
N VAL A 212 -3.24 -9.66 13.43
CA VAL A 212 -3.72 -10.67 14.39
C VAL A 212 -2.64 -11.31 15.26
N GLY A 213 -1.36 -11.02 15.02
CA GLY A 213 -0.27 -11.68 15.74
C GLY A 213 0.19 -11.01 17.03
N THR A 214 -0.09 -9.72 17.25
CA THR A 214 0.33 -9.05 18.49
C THR A 214 -0.50 -9.51 19.68
N GLN A 215 0.07 -9.54 20.88
CA GLN A 215 -0.65 -9.92 22.10
C GLN A 215 -1.47 -8.77 22.72
N GLU A 216 -1.45 -7.59 22.10
CA GLU A 216 -2.17 -6.39 22.55
C GLU A 216 -3.69 -6.54 22.49
N LEU A 217 -4.17 -7.44 21.63
CA LEU A 217 -5.59 -7.74 21.51
C LEU A 217 -5.85 -9.21 21.78
N SER A 218 -6.90 -9.45 22.57
CA SER A 218 -7.51 -10.76 22.64
C SER A 218 -8.13 -11.13 21.28
N GLN A 219 -8.26 -12.43 21.04
CA GLN A 219 -8.96 -12.95 19.87
C GLN A 219 -10.38 -12.38 19.72
N ARG A 220 -11.11 -12.24 20.83
CA ARG A 220 -12.46 -11.67 20.84
C ARG A 220 -12.45 -10.23 20.33
N GLU A 221 -11.48 -9.43 20.73
CA GLU A 221 -11.36 -8.03 20.30
C GLU A 221 -10.94 -7.93 18.83
N ILE A 222 -10.03 -8.79 18.37
CA ILE A 222 -9.63 -8.90 16.95
C ILE A 222 -10.86 -9.15 16.07
N LEU A 223 -11.67 -10.16 16.41
CA LEU A 223 -12.87 -10.49 15.64
C LEU A 223 -13.95 -9.41 15.76
N ARG A 224 -14.09 -8.80 16.94
CA ARG A 224 -15.04 -7.70 17.15
C ARG A 224 -14.70 -6.49 16.29
N ASN A 225 -13.42 -6.17 16.10
CA ASN A 225 -13.01 -5.09 15.20
C ASN A 225 -13.45 -5.36 13.75
N ALA A 226 -13.32 -6.60 13.26
CA ALA A 226 -13.80 -6.96 11.94
C ALA A 226 -15.33 -6.85 11.80
N GLU A 227 -16.06 -7.26 12.84
CA GLU A 227 -17.52 -7.15 12.91
C GLU A 227 -17.99 -5.70 12.94
N LEU A 228 -17.37 -4.84 13.77
CA LEU A 228 -17.70 -3.41 13.89
C LEU A 228 -17.51 -2.65 12.57
N LEU A 229 -16.55 -3.08 11.75
CA LEU A 229 -16.28 -2.53 10.42
C LEU A 229 -17.10 -3.22 9.33
N GLU A 230 -17.99 -4.15 9.70
CA GLU A 230 -18.86 -4.91 8.79
C GLU A 230 -18.08 -5.51 7.60
N ALA A 231 -16.90 -6.04 7.90
CA ALA A 231 -15.92 -6.47 6.91
C ALA A 231 -16.45 -7.59 6.00
N LYS A 232 -16.27 -7.45 4.68
CA LYS A 232 -16.64 -8.51 3.71
C LYS A 232 -15.53 -9.53 3.53
N TRP A 233 -14.38 -9.09 3.03
CA TRP A 233 -13.16 -9.87 3.06
C TRP A 233 -12.34 -9.50 4.30
N ILE A 234 -11.88 -10.50 5.04
CA ILE A 234 -10.98 -10.34 6.20
C ILE A 234 -9.67 -11.05 5.88
N VAL A 235 -8.60 -10.30 5.65
CA VAL A 235 -7.27 -10.81 5.37
C VAL A 235 -6.43 -10.67 6.65
N PRO A 236 -6.18 -11.77 7.38
CA PRO A 236 -5.32 -11.73 8.56
C PRO A 236 -3.87 -11.45 8.14
N LEU A 237 -3.21 -10.55 8.88
CA LEU A 237 -1.83 -10.12 8.65
C LEU A 237 -1.03 -10.15 9.95
N ALA A 238 0.29 -9.97 9.82
CA ALA A 238 1.23 -9.79 10.94
C ALA A 238 1.09 -10.87 12.02
N TYR A 239 0.77 -12.10 11.63
CA TYR A 239 0.82 -13.28 12.48
C TYR A 239 2.20 -13.94 12.42
N GLY A 240 2.49 -14.77 13.41
CA GLY A 240 3.74 -15.51 13.51
C GLY A 240 3.91 -16.50 12.37
N THR A 241 4.95 -16.26 11.58
CA THR A 241 5.53 -17.20 10.62
C THR A 241 7.04 -17.32 10.81
N GLU A 242 7.68 -18.30 10.17
CA GLU A 242 9.13 -18.51 10.31
C GLU A 242 9.95 -17.26 9.95
N PRO A 243 9.69 -16.55 8.82
CA PRO A 243 10.36 -15.27 8.52
C PRO A 243 10.18 -14.15 9.57
N SER A 244 9.16 -14.23 10.42
CA SER A 244 8.87 -13.25 11.47
C SER A 244 9.19 -13.73 12.88
N ARG A 245 9.79 -14.92 13.04
CA ARG A 245 9.94 -15.62 14.33
C ARG A 245 10.57 -14.75 15.43
N ARG A 246 11.48 -13.84 15.07
CA ARG A 246 12.16 -12.91 16.00
C ARG A 246 11.20 -11.93 16.69
N LEU A 247 10.02 -11.72 16.13
CA LEU A 247 9.03 -10.78 16.63
C LEU A 247 8.09 -11.38 17.69
N GLY A 248 8.12 -12.70 17.92
CA GLY A 248 7.30 -13.34 18.95
C GLY A 248 5.78 -13.20 18.74
N LEU A 249 5.35 -13.15 17.48
CA LEU A 249 3.95 -12.98 17.10
C LEU A 249 3.18 -14.30 17.26
N ARG A 250 1.91 -14.20 17.68
CA ARG A 250 0.97 -15.33 17.72
C ARG A 250 0.81 -15.93 16.32
N PRO A 251 1.00 -17.26 16.15
CA PRO A 251 0.75 -17.91 14.87
C PRO A 251 -0.74 -17.89 14.52
N LEU A 252 -1.04 -17.97 13.21
CA LEU A 252 -2.43 -17.97 12.74
C LEU A 252 -3.24 -19.17 13.25
N ALA A 253 -2.57 -20.31 13.48
CA ALA A 253 -3.19 -21.54 13.96
C ALA A 253 -3.81 -21.41 15.35
N ASP A 254 -3.36 -20.45 16.16
CA ASP A 254 -3.90 -20.19 17.50
C ASP A 254 -5.18 -19.36 17.47
N LEU A 255 -5.60 -18.89 16.28
CA LEU A 255 -6.81 -18.09 16.11
C LEU A 255 -7.95 -18.95 15.58
N ASP A 256 -8.96 -19.13 16.42
CA ASP A 256 -10.29 -19.56 16.02
C ASP A 256 -11.09 -18.36 15.44
N PHE A 257 -11.51 -18.49 14.18
CA PHE A 257 -12.31 -17.49 13.48
C PHE A 257 -13.83 -17.63 13.77
N GLY A 258 -14.20 -18.51 14.69
CA GLY A 258 -15.56 -18.79 15.09
C GLY A 258 -16.38 -19.33 13.93
N LYS A 259 -17.50 -18.65 13.64
CA LYS A 259 -18.44 -19.04 12.58
C LYS A 259 -18.10 -18.44 11.21
N LEU A 260 -17.03 -17.66 11.10
CA LEU A 260 -16.65 -17.04 9.83
C LEU A 260 -16.21 -18.10 8.84
N ALA A 261 -16.64 -17.96 7.58
CA ALA A 261 -16.13 -18.79 6.51
C ALA A 261 -14.63 -18.52 6.32
N VAL A 262 -13.81 -19.57 6.24
CA VAL A 262 -12.37 -19.45 6.01
C VAL A 262 -12.04 -20.02 4.64
N LYS A 263 -11.55 -19.17 3.75
CA LYS A 263 -11.05 -19.52 2.42
C LYS A 263 -9.54 -19.43 2.42
N LYS A 264 -8.86 -20.57 2.24
CA LYS A 264 -7.43 -20.60 1.97
C LYS A 264 -7.18 -20.34 0.49
N HIS A 265 -6.13 -19.59 0.18
CA HIS A 265 -5.71 -19.28 -1.17
C HIS A 265 -4.26 -19.70 -1.38
N GLU A 266 -3.98 -20.37 -2.49
CA GLU A 266 -2.69 -21.00 -2.77
C GLU A 266 -1.60 -20.03 -3.25
N ALA A 267 -1.90 -18.73 -3.30
CA ALA A 267 -0.97 -17.67 -3.65
C ALA A 267 -0.94 -16.57 -2.58
N SER A 268 0.16 -15.82 -2.56
CA SER A 268 0.29 -14.60 -1.75
C SER A 268 -0.37 -13.38 -2.40
N GLU A 269 -1.06 -13.56 -3.52
CA GLU A 269 -1.77 -12.51 -4.24
C GLU A 269 -3.21 -12.90 -4.53
N PHE A 270 -4.10 -11.93 -4.57
CA PHE A 270 -5.51 -12.11 -4.86
C PHE A 270 -6.08 -10.87 -5.56
N VAL A 271 -7.04 -11.06 -6.47
CA VAL A 271 -7.71 -9.96 -7.16
C VAL A 271 -9.09 -9.74 -6.54
N PHE A 272 -9.28 -8.56 -5.96
CA PHE A 272 -10.55 -8.16 -5.36
C PHE A 272 -11.42 -7.43 -6.37
N VAL A 273 -12.61 -7.98 -6.62
CA VAL A 273 -13.58 -7.47 -7.60
C VAL A 273 -14.87 -7.08 -6.87
N LYS A 274 -15.41 -5.90 -7.18
CA LYS A 274 -16.61 -5.35 -6.50
C LYS A 274 -17.85 -6.23 -6.67
N SER A 275 -18.06 -6.77 -7.87
CA SER A 275 -19.18 -7.69 -8.16
C SER A 275 -19.02 -9.07 -7.52
N ALA A 276 -17.84 -9.40 -7.00
CA ALA A 276 -17.51 -10.70 -6.39
C ALA A 276 -17.21 -10.59 -4.88
N LEU A 277 -17.78 -9.58 -4.21
CA LEU A 277 -17.75 -9.52 -2.75
C LEU A 277 -18.56 -10.69 -2.16
N PRO A 278 -18.08 -11.32 -1.08
CA PRO A 278 -18.77 -12.43 -0.47
C PRO A 278 -20.06 -11.93 0.20
N GLU A 279 -21.12 -12.73 0.10
CA GLU A 279 -22.42 -12.41 0.71
C GLU A 279 -22.33 -12.30 2.24
N ALA A 280 -21.52 -13.19 2.84
CA ALA A 280 -21.19 -13.21 4.26
C ALA A 280 -19.70 -12.88 4.51
N PRO A 281 -19.35 -12.27 5.66
CA PRO A 281 -17.96 -12.04 6.05
C PRO A 281 -17.11 -13.31 5.93
N THR A 282 -16.04 -13.23 5.14
CA THR A 282 -15.17 -14.36 4.80
C THR A 282 -13.72 -14.02 5.08
N VAL A 283 -13.06 -14.88 5.85
CA VAL A 283 -11.62 -14.81 6.10
C VAL A 283 -10.88 -15.38 4.89
N LEU A 284 -10.03 -14.58 4.26
CA LEU A 284 -9.17 -14.99 3.16
C LEU A 284 -7.74 -15.15 3.67
N VAL A 285 -7.30 -16.39 3.82
CA VAL A 285 -5.92 -16.71 4.22
C VAL A 285 -5.09 -16.86 2.96
N LEU A 286 -4.22 -15.88 2.70
CA LEU A 286 -3.26 -15.94 1.60
C LEU A 286 -2.09 -16.85 1.97
N LYS A 287 -1.49 -17.50 0.96
CA LYS A 287 -0.28 -18.28 1.15
C LYS A 287 0.86 -17.36 1.55
N GLU A 288 1.69 -17.81 2.50
CA GLU A 288 2.91 -17.10 2.85
C GLU A 288 3.80 -16.89 1.61
N PRO A 289 4.37 -15.69 1.42
CA PRO A 289 5.31 -15.44 0.34
C PRO A 289 6.54 -16.32 0.50
N ALA A 290 6.70 -17.31 -0.37
CA ALA A 290 7.94 -18.05 -0.48
C ALA A 290 8.98 -17.20 -1.21
N GLY A 291 10.26 -17.34 -0.82
CA GLY A 291 11.38 -16.85 -1.62
C GLY A 291 11.28 -17.37 -3.06
N LEU A 292 11.63 -16.51 -4.02
CA LEU A 292 11.73 -16.89 -5.43
C LEU A 292 12.70 -18.07 -5.61
#